data_AF-A0A920SLU8-F1
#
_entry.id   AF-A0A920SLU8-F1
#
_cell.length_a   1.000
_cell.length_b   1.000
_cell.length_c   1.000
_cell.angle_alpha   90.00
_cell.angle_beta   90.00
_cell.angle_gamma   90.00
#
_symmetry.space_group_name_H-M   'P 1'
#
loop_
_entity.id
_entity.type
_entity.pdbx_description
1 polymer ?
#
loop_
_entity_poly.entity_id
_entity_poly.type
_entity_poly.pdbx_seq_one_letter_code
_entity_poly.pdbx_strand_id
1 'polypeptide(L)'
;MVVVDFATSTSAQGKLLAASKTGEPLPPGTILDSGGRPSTDVRDYYAGGVLLPAAGPKGYGLGLIGELLAHGVLGQAKALNWLVLAVDLDLLSDDDYVSRIDDYLEWVKGRAPADGFDEVMIPGGT
;
A
#
# COMPACT_ATOMS: atom_id res chain seq x y z
N MET A 1 0.97 -17.48 -7.55
CA MET A 1 0.12 -16.81 -6.53
C MET A 1 0.43 -15.33 -6.56
N VAL A 2 -0.59 -14.48 -6.73
CA VAL A 2 -0.44 -13.02 -6.65
C VAL A 2 -0.90 -12.58 -5.27
N VAL A 3 -0.03 -11.87 -4.54
CA VAL A 3 -0.36 -11.28 -3.25
C VAL A 3 0.11 -9.84 -3.26
N VAL A 4 -0.80 -8.92 -2.95
CA VAL A 4 -0.50 -7.49 -2.87
C VAL A 4 -0.73 -7.03 -1.44
N ASP A 5 0.31 -6.48 -0.83
CA ASP A 5 0.27 -5.84 0.48
C ASP A 5 0.94 -4.46 0.39
N PHE A 6 0.19 -3.42 0.73
CA PHE A 6 0.68 -2.05 0.71
C PHE A 6 -0.10 -1.18 1.68
N ALA A 7 0.59 -0.21 2.27
CA ALA A 7 -0.06 0.89 2.96
C ALA A 7 -0.66 1.85 1.93
N THR A 8 -1.81 2.46 2.26
CA THR A 8 -2.39 3.55 1.45
C THR A 8 -1.59 4.85 1.57
N SER A 9 -0.62 4.91 2.48
CA SER A 9 0.39 5.95 2.65
C SER A 9 1.71 5.62 1.96
N THR A 10 2.52 6.64 1.67
CA THR A 10 3.85 6.52 1.03
C THR A 10 4.82 5.63 1.81
N SER A 11 4.60 5.47 3.12
CA SER A 11 5.35 4.57 3.99
C SER A 11 4.43 3.97 5.06
N ALA A 12 4.91 2.98 5.80
CA ALA A 12 4.20 2.39 6.93
C ALA A 12 4.64 3.06 8.24
N GLN A 13 3.74 3.16 9.21
CA GLN A 13 4.04 3.77 10.52
C GLN A 13 5.22 3.07 11.22
N GLY A 14 5.34 1.74 11.10
CA GLY A 14 6.47 0.99 11.65
C GLY A 14 7.83 1.41 11.08
N LYS A 15 7.89 1.83 9.81
CA LYS A 15 9.13 2.36 9.19
C LYS A 15 9.48 3.74 9.76
N LEU A 16 8.49 4.59 10.01
CA LEU A 16 8.71 5.87 10.69
C LEU A 16 9.20 5.65 12.13
N LEU A 17 8.61 4.69 12.85
CA LEU A 17 9.08 4.34 14.20
C LEU A 17 10.51 3.77 14.20
N ALA A 18 10.92 3.07 13.16
CA ALA A 18 12.30 2.62 13.01
C ALA A 18 13.24 3.82 12.75
N ALA A 19 12.88 4.69 11.81
CA ALA A 19 13.65 5.90 11.48
C ALA A 19 13.82 6.83 12.71
N SER A 20 12.82 6.93 13.59
CA SER A 20 12.94 7.75 14.81
C SER A 20 13.92 7.17 15.84
N LYS A 21 14.19 5.87 15.79
CA LYS A 21 15.18 5.20 16.64
C LYS A 21 16.58 5.24 16.05
N THR A 22 16.71 5.17 14.72
CA THR A 22 18.01 5.18 14.04
C THR A 22 18.50 6.59 13.73
N GLY A 23 17.61 7.57 13.67
CA GLY A 23 17.91 8.93 13.23
C GLY A 23 18.13 9.04 11.71
N GLU A 24 17.81 7.99 10.95
CA GLU A 24 17.93 8.02 9.49
C GLU A 24 16.86 8.95 8.88
N PRO A 25 17.23 9.75 7.86
CA PRO A 25 16.28 10.61 7.18
C PRO A 25 15.25 9.76 6.41
N LEU A 26 13.99 10.22 6.43
CA LEU A 26 12.94 9.64 5.60
C LEU A 26 13.18 9.97 4.13
N PRO A 27 12.75 9.10 3.19
CA PRO A 27 12.75 9.44 1.78
C PRO A 27 11.98 10.75 1.51
N PRO A 28 12.45 11.61 0.59
CA PRO A 28 11.71 12.81 0.20
C PRO A 28 10.29 12.49 -0.26
N GLY A 29 9.33 13.36 0.11
CA GLY A 29 7.91 13.16 -0.22
C GLY A 29 7.17 12.18 0.68
N THR A 30 7.77 11.75 1.79
CA THR A 30 7.09 10.89 2.78
C THR A 30 6.13 11.69 3.66
N ILE A 31 6.59 12.81 4.23
CA ILE A 31 5.82 13.59 5.21
C ILE A 31 5.79 15.09 4.89
N LEU A 32 4.82 15.78 5.47
CA LEU A 32 4.85 17.23 5.68
C LEU A 32 4.98 17.52 7.18
N ASP A 33 5.63 18.62 7.54
CA ASP A 33 5.64 19.15 8.90
C ASP A 33 4.26 19.75 9.28
N SER A 34 4.12 20.22 10.52
CA SER A 34 2.89 20.86 11.01
C SER A 34 2.53 22.18 10.31
N GLY A 35 3.47 22.76 9.56
CA GLY A 35 3.25 23.92 8.70
C GLY A 35 2.89 23.54 7.25
N GLY A 36 2.77 22.24 6.93
CA GLY A 36 2.46 21.75 5.58
C GLY A 36 3.65 21.79 4.62
N ARG A 37 4.88 21.92 5.12
CA ARG A 37 6.10 21.93 4.29
C ARG A 37 6.71 20.54 4.20
N PRO A 38 7.29 20.14 3.05
CA PRO A 38 7.99 18.86 2.94
C PRO A 38 9.10 18.72 3.98
N SER A 39 9.16 17.57 4.65
CA SER A 39 10.23 17.23 5.58
C SER A 39 10.75 15.81 5.34
N THR A 40 12.01 15.60 5.72
CA THR A 40 12.67 14.29 5.77
C THR A 40 13.02 13.90 7.20
N ASP A 41 12.74 14.76 8.17
CA ASP A 41 12.98 14.50 9.57
C ASP A 41 11.73 13.90 10.21
N VAL A 42 11.83 12.63 10.62
CA VAL A 42 10.71 11.91 11.24
C VAL A 42 10.19 12.56 12.52
N ARG A 43 10.98 13.41 13.19
CA ARG A 43 10.54 14.18 14.36
C ARG A 43 9.44 15.16 14.00
N ASP A 44 9.46 15.73 12.79
CA ASP A 44 8.44 16.67 12.33
C ASP A 44 7.08 15.98 12.16
N TYR A 45 7.05 14.70 11.81
CA TYR A 45 5.81 13.90 11.79
C TYR A 45 5.21 13.78 13.20
N TYR A 46 6.03 13.41 14.19
CA TYR A 46 5.56 13.27 15.56
C TYR A 46 5.25 14.62 16.25
N ALA A 47 5.77 15.73 15.73
CA ALA A 47 5.47 17.09 16.18
C ALA A 47 4.17 17.68 15.59
N GLY A 48 3.30 16.84 15.00
CA GLY A 48 2.02 17.26 14.40
C GLY A 48 2.06 17.38 12.88
N GLY A 49 3.09 16.82 12.23
CA GLY A 49 3.12 16.65 10.79
C GLY A 49 2.18 15.55 10.30
N VAL A 50 2.18 15.33 8.98
CA VAL A 50 1.30 14.37 8.32
C VAL A 50 2.07 13.46 7.38
N LEU A 51 1.64 12.20 7.31
CA LEU A 51 2.15 11.21 6.37
C LEU A 51 1.39 11.32 5.05
N LEU A 52 2.11 11.43 3.93
CA LEU A 52 1.50 11.61 2.62
C LEU A 52 0.91 10.30 2.07
N PRO A 53 -0.19 10.35 1.29
CA PRO A 53 -0.79 9.19 0.66
C PRO A 53 0.10 8.62 -0.45
N ALA A 54 0.13 7.29 -0.58
CA ALA A 54 0.74 6.62 -1.72
C ALA A 54 0.00 7.03 -3.01
N ALA A 55 0.71 7.18 -4.12
CA ALA A 55 0.10 7.56 -5.40
C ALA A 55 -0.78 8.83 -5.35
N GLY A 56 -0.52 9.76 -4.42
CA GLY A 56 -1.20 11.04 -4.31
C GLY A 56 -2.73 10.88 -4.06
N PRO A 57 -3.59 11.56 -4.84
CA PRO A 57 -5.05 11.52 -4.64
C PRO A 57 -5.65 10.11 -4.66
N LYS A 58 -5.02 9.14 -5.36
CA LYS A 58 -5.53 7.76 -5.43
C LYS A 58 -5.40 7.02 -4.10
N GLY A 59 -4.22 7.08 -3.46
CA GLY A 59 -4.05 6.46 -2.14
C GLY A 59 -4.83 7.20 -1.06
N TYR A 60 -5.00 8.52 -1.19
CA TYR A 60 -5.91 9.27 -0.31
C TYR A 60 -7.34 8.73 -0.41
N GLY A 61 -7.87 8.61 -1.63
CA GLY A 61 -9.22 8.08 -1.86
C GLY A 61 -9.39 6.66 -1.30
N LEU A 62 -8.42 5.79 -1.52
CA LEU A 62 -8.45 4.42 -1.02
C LEU A 62 -8.40 4.37 0.53
N GLY A 63 -7.51 5.16 1.14
CA GLY A 63 -7.42 5.27 2.59
C GLY A 63 -8.71 5.83 3.21
N LEU A 64 -9.31 6.84 2.59
CA LEU A 64 -10.55 7.44 3.06
C LEU A 64 -11.72 6.45 3.01
N ILE A 65 -11.87 5.68 1.92
CA ILE A 65 -12.90 4.64 1.83
C ILE A 65 -12.69 3.59 2.93
N GLY A 66 -11.43 3.21 3.19
CA GLY A 66 -11.08 2.32 4.31
C GLY A 66 -11.57 2.85 5.65
N GLU A 67 -11.30 4.12 5.96
CA GLU A 67 -11.75 4.75 7.21
C GLU A 67 -13.26 4.92 7.29
N LEU A 68 -13.94 5.20 6.17
CA LEU A 68 -15.41 5.28 6.15
C LEU A 68 -16.05 3.91 6.46
N LEU A 69 -15.48 2.82 5.94
CA LEU A 69 -15.93 1.47 6.27
C LEU A 69 -15.58 1.11 7.72
N ALA A 70 -14.32 1.30 8.10
CA ALA A 70 -13.83 0.95 9.42
C ALA A 70 -14.52 1.78 10.51
N HIS A 71 -14.36 3.10 10.50
CA HIS A 71 -14.91 3.97 11.53
C HIS A 71 -16.40 4.26 11.31
N GLY A 72 -16.78 4.61 10.08
CA GLY A 72 -18.15 5.04 9.79
C GLY A 72 -19.19 3.92 9.86
N VAL A 73 -18.84 2.71 9.41
CA VAL A 73 -19.77 1.56 9.42
C VAL A 73 -19.56 0.66 10.63
N LEU A 74 -18.32 0.25 10.93
CA LEU A 74 -18.06 -0.66 12.05
C LEU A 74 -18.00 0.05 13.43
N GLY A 75 -17.92 1.39 13.44
CA GLY A 75 -17.89 2.21 14.64
C GLY A 75 -16.49 2.33 15.27
N GLN A 76 -16.44 2.81 16.52
CA GLN A 76 -15.18 3.05 17.22
C GLN A 76 -14.41 1.74 17.48
N ALA A 77 -13.19 1.66 16.97
CA ALA A 77 -12.30 0.54 17.22
C ALA A 77 -11.84 0.50 18.70
N LYS A 78 -11.83 -0.69 19.32
CA LYS A 78 -11.17 -0.91 20.62
C LYS A 78 -9.65 -1.04 20.51
N ALA A 79 -9.18 -1.53 19.37
CA ALA A 79 -7.77 -1.59 19.00
C ALA A 79 -7.61 -1.31 17.51
N LEU A 80 -8.22 -2.14 16.67
CA LEU A 80 -8.25 -2.00 15.21
C LEU A 80 -9.60 -2.51 14.69
N ASN A 81 -10.04 -1.96 13.56
CA ASN A 81 -11.14 -2.51 12.77
C ASN A 81 -10.57 -3.24 11.56
N TRP A 82 -11.23 -4.33 11.17
CA TRP A 82 -10.80 -5.18 10.06
C TRP A 82 -11.99 -5.45 9.15
N LEU A 83 -11.74 -5.44 7.84
CA LEU A 83 -12.66 -5.92 6.83
C LEU A 83 -11.98 -7.06 6.09
N VAL A 84 -12.65 -8.20 6.02
CA VAL A 84 -12.20 -9.37 5.26
C VAL A 84 -13.24 -9.67 4.21
N LEU A 85 -12.82 -9.73 2.95
CA LEU A 85 -13.65 -10.10 1.82
C LEU A 85 -13.11 -11.41 1.24
N ALA A 86 -13.95 -12.43 1.23
CA ALA A 86 -13.67 -13.71 0.59
C ALA A 86 -14.67 -13.89 -0.56
N VAL A 87 -14.16 -14.24 -1.73
CA VAL A 87 -14.96 -14.45 -2.94
C VAL A 87 -14.71 -15.87 -3.41
N ASP A 88 -15.78 -16.65 -3.50
CA ASP A 88 -15.74 -17.98 -4.12
C ASP A 88 -15.71 -17.82 -5.64
N LEU A 89 -14.58 -18.18 -6.25
CA LEU A 89 -14.36 -18.00 -7.69
C LEU A 89 -15.09 -19.04 -8.52
N ASP A 90 -15.41 -20.20 -7.95
CA ASP A 90 -16.13 -21.27 -8.65
C ASP A 90 -17.59 -20.85 -8.93
N LEU A 91 -18.11 -19.88 -8.16
CA LEU A 91 -19.42 -19.26 -8.41
C LEU A 91 -19.39 -18.19 -9.51
N LEU A 92 -18.20 -17.71 -9.90
CA LEU A 92 -18.02 -16.58 -10.81
C LEU A 92 -17.30 -16.96 -12.11
N SER A 93 -16.80 -18.19 -12.22
CA SER A 93 -15.95 -18.61 -13.33
C SER A 93 -16.25 -20.03 -13.82
N ASP A 94 -15.61 -20.38 -14.92
CA ASP A 94 -15.60 -21.72 -15.52
C ASP A 94 -14.30 -22.46 -15.17
N ASP A 95 -14.22 -23.76 -15.45
CA ASP A 95 -13.05 -24.59 -15.10
C ASP A 95 -11.72 -24.10 -15.72
N ASP A 96 -11.77 -23.24 -16.75
CA ASP A 96 -10.60 -22.74 -17.47
C ASP A 96 -9.99 -21.47 -16.85
N TYR A 97 -10.60 -20.92 -15.79
CA TYR A 97 -10.19 -19.63 -15.24
C TYR A 97 -8.73 -19.61 -14.75
N VAL A 98 -8.25 -20.73 -14.21
CA VAL A 98 -6.87 -20.86 -13.73
C VAL A 98 -5.89 -20.75 -14.88
N SER A 99 -6.15 -21.42 -16.01
CA SER A 99 -5.31 -21.31 -17.22
C SER A 99 -5.27 -19.88 -17.74
N ARG A 100 -6.43 -19.19 -17.77
CA ARG A 100 -6.48 -17.78 -18.21
C ARG A 100 -5.66 -16.86 -17.30
N ILE A 101 -5.62 -17.13 -15.99
CA ILE A 101 -4.77 -16.40 -15.05
C ILE A 101 -3.30 -16.68 -15.34
N ASP A 102 -2.91 -17.94 -15.51
CA ASP A 102 -1.51 -18.32 -15.77
C ASP A 102 -1.00 -17.71 -17.08
N ASP A 103 -1.77 -17.81 -18.17
CA ASP A 103 -1.44 -17.20 -19.47
C ASP A 103 -1.23 -15.68 -19.34
N TYR A 104 -2.09 -15.02 -18.55
CA TYR A 104 -1.98 -13.58 -18.32
C TYR A 104 -0.72 -13.22 -17.51
N LEU A 105 -0.40 -13.99 -16.47
CA LEU A 105 0.79 -13.77 -15.66
C LEU A 105 2.07 -14.03 -16.44
N GLU A 106 2.10 -15.06 -17.28
CA GLU A 106 3.21 -15.32 -18.20
C GLU A 106 3.39 -14.17 -19.19
N TRP A 107 2.30 -13.66 -19.76
CA TRP A 107 2.32 -12.50 -20.64
C TRP A 107 2.84 -11.23 -19.96
N VAL A 108 2.49 -10.99 -18.68
CA VAL A 108 3.03 -9.85 -17.90
C VAL A 108 4.54 -10.02 -17.67
N LYS A 109 4.97 -11.21 -17.23
CA LYS A 109 6.40 -11.51 -16.98
C LYS A 109 7.24 -11.46 -18.25
N GLY A 110 6.68 -11.86 -19.39
CA GLY A 110 7.34 -11.86 -20.69
C GLY A 110 7.52 -10.47 -21.31
N ARG A 111 7.10 -9.38 -20.64
CA ARG A 111 7.33 -8.01 -21.12
C ARG A 111 8.79 -7.60 -20.93
N ALA A 112 9.27 -6.78 -21.85
CA ALA A 112 10.61 -6.20 -21.73
C ALA A 112 10.70 -5.39 -20.42
N PRO A 113 11.71 -5.65 -19.57
CA PRO A 113 11.92 -4.86 -18.37
C PRO A 113 12.38 -3.44 -18.73
N ALA A 114 12.24 -2.52 -17.77
CA ALA A 114 12.80 -1.17 -17.91
C ALA A 114 14.34 -1.22 -17.88
N ASP A 115 14.98 -0.19 -18.43
CA ASP A 115 16.44 -0.07 -18.40
C ASP A 115 16.99 -0.24 -16.98
N GLY A 116 17.98 -1.13 -16.83
CA GLY A 116 18.59 -1.44 -15.54
C GLY A 116 17.88 -2.52 -14.70
N PHE A 117 16.87 -3.20 -15.25
CA PHE A 117 16.19 -4.32 -14.62
C PHE A 117 16.22 -5.57 -15.51
N ASP A 118 16.29 -6.75 -14.89
CA ASP A 118 16.42 -8.03 -15.60
C ASP A 118 15.06 -8.64 -15.98
N GLU A 119 14.02 -8.39 -15.18
CA GLU A 119 12.69 -8.97 -15.38
C GLU A 119 11.55 -8.13 -14.79
N VAL A 120 10.32 -8.43 -15.20
CA VAL A 120 9.09 -7.87 -14.61
C VAL A 120 8.61 -8.77 -13.46
N MET A 121 8.60 -8.23 -12.24
CA MET A 121 8.19 -8.97 -11.05
C MET A 121 6.67 -8.99 -10.86
N ILE A 122 6.15 -10.09 -10.34
CA ILE A 122 4.74 -10.24 -9.94
C ILE A 122 4.63 -10.08 -8.42
N PRO A 123 3.70 -9.26 -7.90
CA PRO A 123 3.49 -9.11 -6.47
C PRO A 123 3.23 -10.44 -5.76
N GLY A 124 3.96 -10.69 -4.67
CA GLY A 124 3.84 -11.93 -3.88
C GLY A 124 4.61 -13.12 -4.44
N GLY A 125 5.23 -12.99 -5.63
CA GLY A 125 6.25 -13.92 -6.10
C GLY A 125 7.64 -13.56 -5.56
N THR A 126 8.42 -14.59 -5.21
CA THR A 126 9.89 -14.52 -5.27
C THR A 126 10.37 -14.56 -6.70
#